data_AF-A0A3S1AJ00-F1
#
_entry.id   AF-A0A3S1AJ00-F1
#
_cell.length_a   1.000
_cell.length_b   1.000
_cell.length_c   1.000
_cell.angle_alpha   90.00
_cell.angle_beta   90.00
_cell.angle_gamma   90.00
#
_symmetry.space_group_name_H-M   'P 1'
#
loop_
_entity.id
_entity.type
_entity.pdbx_description
1 polymer ?
#
loop_
_entity_poly.entity_id
_entity_poly.type
_entity_poly.pdbx_seq_one_letter_code
_entity_poly.pdbx_strand_id
1 'polypeptide(L)'
;MSCDAIKVIYSIQPDLLVEAANIAALAFPETEYKLLYRQASCLDAAFMFPPNQYSLLAQKIGSNNLSITFKKEKNIGKNVNFSVCFFPKINTMTLSGYYSKGMAHFIYTPFNNHNWLNGKGYKISTPDCVGEKFEFLAPKFYAFLEEFFIG
;
A
#
# COMPACT_ATOMS: atom_id res chain seq x y z
N MET A 1 9.80 15.18 -14.33
CA MET A 1 9.62 15.87 -13.03
C MET A 1 10.77 16.84 -12.85
N SER A 2 10.50 18.10 -12.50
CA SER A 2 11.57 19.02 -12.09
C SER A 2 12.13 18.60 -10.72
N CYS A 3 13.35 19.03 -10.40
CA CYS A 3 14.00 18.79 -9.11
C CYS A 3 13.20 19.28 -7.89
N ASP A 4 12.22 20.17 -8.10
CA ASP A 4 11.48 20.84 -7.01
C ASP A 4 10.41 19.93 -6.41
N ALA A 5 9.71 19.14 -7.22
CA ALA A 5 8.69 18.21 -6.74
C ALA A 5 9.29 17.09 -5.85
N ILE A 6 10.50 16.64 -6.17
CA ILE A 6 11.22 15.63 -5.38
C ILE A 6 11.65 16.20 -4.03
N LYS A 7 12.13 17.46 -4.00
CA LYS A 7 12.52 18.13 -2.74
C LYS A 7 11.32 18.32 -1.79
N VAL A 8 10.15 18.67 -2.32
CA VAL A 8 8.92 18.82 -1.53
C VAL A 8 8.49 17.49 -0.92
N ILE A 9 8.56 16.39 -1.67
CA ILE A 9 8.25 15.04 -1.18
C ILE A 9 9.16 14.63 -0.01
N TYR A 10 10.46 14.92 -0.08
CA TYR A 10 11.38 14.61 1.02
C TYR A 10 11.14 15.47 2.26
N SER A 11 10.66 16.71 2.11
CA SER A 11 10.35 17.58 3.26
C SER A 11 9.09 17.17 4.02
N ILE A 12 8.09 16.60 3.34
CA ILE A 12 6.81 16.15 3.95
C ILE A 12 6.83 14.68 4.38
N GLN A 13 7.90 13.95 4.05
CA GLN A 13 8.04 12.53 4.36
C GLN A 13 7.84 12.19 5.85
N PRO A 14 8.37 12.97 6.82
CA PRO A 14 8.16 12.67 8.24
C PRO A 14 6.68 12.73 8.64
N ASP A 15 5.97 13.79 8.26
CA ASP A 15 4.55 13.97 8.57
C ASP A 15 3.69 12.88 7.92
N LEU A 16 4.02 12.54 6.66
CA LEU A 16 3.35 11.47 5.94
C LEU A 16 3.52 10.11 6.63
N LEU A 17 4.71 9.82 7.17
CA LEU A 17 4.96 8.57 7.89
C LEU A 17 4.26 8.54 9.25
N VAL A 18 4.21 9.67 9.97
CA VAL A 18 3.49 9.78 11.25
C VAL A 18 2.01 9.49 11.05
N GLU A 19 1.38 10.11 10.05
CA GLU A 19 -0.05 9.92 9.81
C GLU A 19 -0.35 8.52 9.28
N ALA A 20 0.52 7.97 8.44
CA ALA A 20 0.41 6.58 8.01
C ALA A 20 0.49 5.59 9.19
N ALA A 21 1.34 5.87 10.20
CA ALA A 21 1.38 5.10 11.44
C ALA A 21 0.09 5.25 12.26
N ASN A 22 -0.44 6.46 12.40
CA ASN A 22 -1.70 6.72 13.11
C ASN A 22 -2.85 5.92 12.50
N ILE A 23 -2.97 5.92 11.16
CA ILE A 23 -3.98 5.15 10.43
C ILE A 23 -3.79 3.65 10.69
N ALA A 24 -2.56 3.12 10.56
CA ALA A 24 -2.28 1.71 10.79
C ALA A 24 -2.61 1.26 12.23
N ALA A 25 -2.37 2.12 13.22
CA ALA A 25 -2.65 1.85 14.62
C ALA A 25 -4.14 1.62 14.91
N LEU A 26 -5.05 2.10 14.05
CA LEU A 26 -6.49 1.87 14.21
C LEU A 26 -6.87 0.38 14.07
N ALA A 27 -6.10 -0.42 13.34
CA ALA A 27 -6.31 -1.87 13.18
C ALA A 27 -5.20 -2.73 13.79
N PHE A 28 -4.04 -2.13 14.09
CA PHE A 28 -2.87 -2.76 14.68
C PHE A 28 -2.30 -1.94 15.85
N PRO A 29 -3.09 -1.65 16.91
CA PRO A 29 -2.72 -0.69 17.96
C PRO A 29 -1.50 -1.11 18.79
N GLU A 30 -1.26 -2.42 18.93
CA GLU A 30 -0.15 -2.97 19.73
C GLU A 30 1.11 -3.25 18.89
N THR A 31 1.23 -2.62 17.71
CA THR A 31 2.37 -2.84 16.82
C THR A 31 3.22 -1.60 16.65
N GLU A 32 4.44 -1.67 17.19
CA GLU A 32 5.52 -0.75 16.83
C GLU A 32 6.08 -1.14 15.45
N TYR A 33 5.74 -0.33 14.46
CA TYR A 33 6.23 -0.49 13.09
C TYR A 33 7.49 0.35 12.86
N LYS A 34 8.52 -0.28 12.30
CA LYS A 34 9.49 0.44 11.47
C LYS A 34 8.84 0.74 10.13
N LEU A 35 8.71 2.02 9.81
CA LEU A 35 8.20 2.48 8.53
C LEU A 35 9.33 2.66 7.52
N LEU A 36 9.14 2.11 6.33
CA LEU A 36 10.05 2.30 5.19
C LEU A 36 9.29 2.97 4.06
N TYR A 37 9.63 4.23 3.80
CA TYR A 37 9.12 5.01 2.68
C TYR A 37 9.96 4.77 1.42
N ARG A 38 9.30 4.61 0.28
CA ARG A 38 9.96 4.52 -1.03
C ARG A 38 9.11 5.18 -2.11
N GLN A 39 9.75 6.00 -2.94
CA GLN A 39 9.18 6.39 -4.24
C GLN A 39 9.36 5.23 -5.22
N ALA A 40 8.24 4.79 -5.78
CA ALA A 40 8.13 3.59 -6.57
C ALA A 40 7.93 3.93 -8.04
N SER A 41 8.83 3.44 -8.89
CA SER A 41 8.69 3.57 -10.33
C SER A 41 7.76 2.48 -10.90
N CYS A 42 7.39 2.61 -12.19
CA CYS A 42 6.67 1.53 -12.89
C CYS A 42 7.48 0.22 -12.95
N LEU A 43 8.81 0.29 -12.85
CA LEU A 43 9.69 -0.89 -12.79
C LEU A 43 9.61 -1.61 -11.44
N ASP A 44 9.19 -0.90 -10.39
CA ASP A 44 9.01 -1.46 -9.06
C ASP A 44 7.61 -2.06 -8.86
N ALA A 45 6.71 -1.89 -9.84
CA ALA A 45 5.32 -2.31 -9.72
C ALA A 45 5.14 -3.84 -9.61
N ALA A 46 6.15 -4.64 -9.99
CA ALA A 46 6.16 -6.08 -9.75
C ALA A 46 6.14 -6.45 -8.26
N PHE A 47 6.56 -5.53 -7.38
CA PHE A 47 6.48 -5.70 -5.93
C PHE A 47 5.17 -5.18 -5.33
N MET A 48 4.32 -4.55 -6.14
CA MET A 48 3.17 -3.75 -5.68
C MET A 48 1.83 -4.22 -6.26
N PHE A 49 1.91 -4.96 -7.38
CA PHE A 49 0.82 -5.70 -7.98
C PHE A 49 1.23 -7.16 -8.17
N PRO A 50 0.27 -8.10 -8.14
CA PRO A 50 0.58 -9.48 -8.48
C PRO A 50 1.05 -9.61 -9.95
N PRO A 51 1.86 -10.63 -10.26
CA PRO A 51 2.57 -10.74 -11.55
C PRO A 51 1.68 -10.69 -12.80
N ASN A 52 0.45 -11.22 -12.71
CA ASN A 52 -0.49 -11.27 -13.82
C ASN A 52 -1.19 -9.92 -14.11
N GLN A 53 -1.18 -8.97 -13.18
CA GLN A 53 -1.71 -7.62 -13.39
C GLN A 53 -0.62 -6.61 -13.74
N TYR A 54 0.63 -6.91 -13.40
CA TYR A 54 1.78 -6.06 -13.68
C TYR A 54 1.88 -5.68 -15.17
N SER A 55 1.83 -6.65 -16.08
CA SER A 55 1.99 -6.41 -17.52
C SER A 55 0.91 -5.50 -18.11
N LEU A 56 -0.31 -5.57 -17.57
CA LEU A 56 -1.45 -4.77 -18.01
C LEU A 56 -1.46 -3.35 -17.42
N LEU A 57 -0.95 -3.20 -16.19
CA LEU A 57 -1.04 -1.95 -15.45
C LEU A 57 0.23 -1.11 -15.57
N ALA A 58 1.43 -1.70 -15.68
CA ALA A 58 2.74 -1.04 -15.55
C ALA A 58 2.88 0.28 -16.34
N GLN A 59 2.40 0.33 -17.58
CA GLN A 59 2.48 1.54 -18.41
C GLN A 59 1.55 2.67 -17.93
N LYS A 60 0.44 2.31 -17.27
CA LYS A 60 -0.58 3.25 -16.79
C LYS A 60 -0.24 3.83 -15.42
N ILE A 61 0.56 3.11 -14.61
CA ILE A 61 0.89 3.48 -13.22
C ILE A 61 1.78 4.74 -13.14
N GLY A 62 2.69 4.92 -14.10
CA GLY A 62 3.68 6.01 -14.07
C GLY A 62 4.81 5.78 -13.06
N SER A 63 5.64 6.81 -12.82
CA SER A 63 6.87 6.69 -12.02
C SER A 63 6.80 7.34 -10.63
N ASN A 64 5.66 7.95 -10.28
CA ASN A 64 5.51 8.76 -9.06
C ASN A 64 4.60 8.06 -8.07
N ASN A 65 4.86 6.77 -7.82
CA ASN A 65 4.03 5.99 -6.92
C ASN A 65 4.62 6.04 -5.53
N LEU A 66 3.75 5.89 -4.54
CA LEU A 66 4.15 5.78 -3.15
C LEU A 66 4.17 4.31 -2.73
N SER A 67 5.17 3.93 -1.94
CA SER A 67 5.16 2.68 -1.19
C SER A 67 5.62 2.92 0.25
N ILE A 68 4.77 2.57 1.23
CA ILE A 68 5.11 2.57 2.65
C ILE A 68 5.05 1.13 3.13
N THR A 69 6.16 0.61 3.67
CA THR A 69 6.20 -0.71 4.28
C THR A 69 6.22 -0.59 5.80
N PHE A 70 5.30 -1.32 6.43
CA PHE A 70 5.15 -1.45 7.88
C PHE A 70 5.84 -2.76 8.30
N LYS A 71 6.98 -2.66 9.01
CA LYS A 71 7.75 -3.83 9.47
C LYS A 71 7.86 -3.87 10.99
N LYS A 72 7.46 -4.97 11.61
CA LYS A 72 7.74 -5.22 13.04
C LYS A 72 9.17 -5.75 13.18
N GLU A 73 10.06 -5.01 13.85
CA GLU A 73 11.49 -5.37 13.95
C GLU A 73 11.73 -6.64 14.78
N LYS A 74 10.95 -6.85 15.85
CA LYS A 74 11.22 -7.91 16.83
C LYS A 74 10.56 -9.26 16.54
N ASN A 75 9.61 -9.34 15.61
CA ASN A 75 8.90 -10.57 15.31
C ASN A 75 8.55 -10.63 13.82
N ILE A 76 9.16 -11.58 13.09
CA ILE A 76 8.66 -12.06 11.80
C ILE A 76 7.42 -12.92 12.05
N GLY A 77 6.39 -12.33 12.69
CA GLY A 77 5.08 -12.93 12.81
C GLY A 77 4.38 -12.81 11.47
N LYS A 78 3.91 -13.93 10.91
CA LYS A 78 3.37 -14.08 9.55
C LYS A 78 2.19 -13.16 9.17
N ASN A 79 1.68 -12.28 10.04
CA ASN A 79 0.41 -11.56 9.84
C ASN A 79 0.47 -10.04 10.11
N VAL A 80 1.65 -9.47 10.36
CA VAL A 80 1.75 -8.06 10.82
C VAL A 80 2.52 -7.17 9.86
N ASN A 81 3.43 -7.72 9.06
CA ASN A 81 4.16 -6.94 8.07
C ASN A 81 3.31 -6.75 6.82
N PHE A 82 3.07 -5.50 6.43
CA PHE A 82 2.33 -5.15 5.23
C PHE A 82 2.89 -3.90 4.55
N SER A 83 2.46 -3.64 3.32
CA SER A 83 2.76 -2.43 2.59
C SER A 83 1.49 -1.77 2.07
N VAL A 84 1.52 -0.44 2.02
CA VAL A 84 0.55 0.40 1.33
C VAL A 84 1.24 0.95 0.10
N CYS A 85 0.65 0.77 -1.09
CA CYS A 85 1.12 1.43 -2.30
C CYS A 85 0.01 2.28 -2.90
N PHE A 86 0.33 3.49 -3.35
CA PHE A 86 -0.63 4.40 -3.96
C PHE A 86 -0.18 4.85 -5.35
N PHE A 87 -1.13 4.80 -6.28
CA PHE A 87 -0.93 5.00 -7.70
C PHE A 87 -1.80 6.15 -8.19
N PRO A 88 -1.35 7.40 -8.02
CA PRO A 88 -2.19 8.58 -8.21
C PRO A 88 -2.70 8.70 -9.65
N LYS A 89 -1.92 8.30 -10.65
CA LYS A 89 -2.32 8.40 -12.06
C LYS A 89 -3.54 7.54 -12.43
N ILE A 90 -3.79 6.46 -11.68
CA ILE A 90 -4.89 5.52 -11.93
C ILE A 90 -5.87 5.44 -10.75
N ASN A 91 -5.79 6.37 -9.79
CA ASN A 91 -6.67 6.44 -8.61
C ASN A 91 -6.84 5.08 -7.92
N THR A 92 -5.73 4.37 -7.72
CA THR A 92 -5.72 3.01 -7.17
C THR A 92 -4.75 2.93 -6.01
N MET A 93 -5.12 2.15 -4.99
CA MET A 93 -4.26 1.81 -3.87
C MET A 93 -4.18 0.30 -3.71
N THR A 94 -3.04 -0.22 -3.26
CA THR A 94 -2.90 -1.62 -2.86
C THR A 94 -2.41 -1.75 -1.42
N LEU A 95 -3.05 -2.64 -0.66
CA LEU A 95 -2.52 -3.14 0.61
C LEU A 95 -2.03 -4.57 0.40
N SER A 96 -0.78 -4.84 0.74
CA SER A 96 -0.16 -6.15 0.52
C SER A 96 0.48 -6.67 1.79
N GLY A 97 0.19 -7.90 2.17
CA GLY A 97 0.72 -8.47 3.42
C GLY A 97 0.81 -9.99 3.38
N TYR A 98 1.62 -10.54 4.27
CA TYR A 98 1.63 -11.99 4.50
C TYR A 98 0.53 -12.38 5.49
N TYR A 99 0.00 -13.58 5.30
CA TYR A 99 -0.94 -14.24 6.18
C TYR A 99 -0.67 -15.77 6.21
N SER A 100 -1.50 -16.51 6.95
CA SER A 100 -1.37 -17.97 7.15
C SER A 100 -1.22 -18.78 5.85
N LYS A 101 -1.87 -18.38 4.76
CA LYS A 101 -1.87 -19.11 3.47
C LYS A 101 -0.95 -18.47 2.41
N GLY A 102 -0.15 -17.46 2.75
CA GLY A 102 0.81 -16.82 1.84
C GLY A 102 0.67 -15.30 1.78
N MET A 103 0.90 -14.71 0.63
CA MET A 103 0.74 -13.26 0.40
C MET A 103 -0.66 -12.95 -0.13
N ALA A 104 -1.27 -11.89 0.36
CA ALA A 104 -2.51 -11.33 -0.16
C ALA A 104 -2.31 -9.88 -0.58
N HIS A 105 -3.05 -9.48 -1.60
CA HIS A 105 -3.15 -8.13 -2.11
C HIS A 105 -4.62 -7.70 -2.12
N PHE A 106 -4.90 -6.59 -1.44
CA PHE A 106 -6.16 -5.88 -1.52
C PHE A 106 -5.97 -4.69 -2.46
N ILE A 107 -6.65 -4.71 -3.60
CA ILE A 107 -6.67 -3.59 -4.54
C ILE A 107 -7.91 -2.77 -4.25
N TYR A 108 -7.75 -1.47 -4.01
CA TYR A 108 -8.82 -0.53 -3.67
C TYR A 108 -8.91 0.61 -4.68
N THR A 109 -10.14 0.96 -5.05
CA THR A 109 -10.49 2.16 -5.83
C THR A 109 -11.71 2.82 -5.19
N PRO A 110 -11.87 4.16 -5.31
CA PRO A 110 -12.97 4.91 -4.68
C PRO A 110 -14.34 4.55 -5.27
N PHE A 111 -14.40 3.97 -6.47
CA PHE A 111 -15.63 3.54 -7.15
C PHE A 111 -16.12 2.13 -6.72
N ASN A 112 -15.62 1.64 -5.59
CA ASN A 112 -16.15 0.48 -4.84
C ASN A 112 -15.90 -0.92 -5.44
N ASN A 113 -14.93 -1.09 -6.34
CA ASN A 113 -14.50 -2.41 -6.83
C ASN A 113 -13.20 -2.86 -6.16
N HIS A 114 -13.25 -3.09 -4.85
CA HIS A 114 -12.11 -3.72 -4.21
C HIS A 114 -11.97 -5.17 -4.66
N ASN A 115 -10.75 -5.66 -4.77
CA ASN A 115 -10.48 -7.04 -5.17
C ASN A 115 -9.37 -7.62 -4.31
N TRP A 116 -9.59 -8.85 -3.84
CA TRP A 116 -8.60 -9.65 -3.17
C TRP A 116 -7.91 -10.60 -4.15
N LEU A 117 -6.58 -10.58 -4.14
CA LEU A 117 -5.74 -11.46 -4.94
C LEU A 117 -4.70 -12.14 -4.05
N ASN A 118 -4.34 -13.39 -4.34
CA ASN A 118 -3.19 -14.03 -3.69
C ASN A 118 -1.86 -13.60 -4.34
N GLY A 119 -0.72 -14.03 -3.79
CA GLY A 119 0.61 -13.71 -4.33
C GLY A 119 0.90 -14.18 -5.77
N LYS A 120 0.05 -15.05 -6.34
CA LYS A 120 0.11 -15.44 -7.75
C LYS A 120 -0.83 -14.60 -8.64
N GLY A 121 -1.66 -13.76 -8.03
CA GLY A 121 -2.62 -12.89 -8.72
C GLY A 121 -3.98 -13.50 -8.99
N TYR A 122 -4.29 -14.66 -8.42
CA TYR A 122 -5.63 -15.25 -8.55
C TYR A 122 -6.59 -14.59 -7.55
N LYS A 123 -7.82 -14.34 -8.00
CA LYS A 123 -8.87 -13.80 -7.14
C LYS A 123 -9.17 -14.76 -5.99
N ILE A 124 -9.23 -14.22 -4.79
CA ILE A 124 -9.66 -14.90 -3.58
C ILE A 124 -10.84 -14.12 -2.98
N SER A 125 -11.55 -14.70 -2.02
CA SER A 125 -12.66 -14.02 -1.34
C SER A 125 -12.13 -12.90 -0.45
N THR A 126 -11.60 -13.26 0.71
CA THR A 126 -10.99 -12.37 1.71
C THR A 126 -10.01 -13.22 2.54
N PRO A 127 -8.76 -12.79 2.77
CA PRO A 127 -7.78 -13.56 3.51
C PRO A 127 -7.99 -13.45 5.02
N ASP A 128 -8.60 -14.49 5.62
CA ASP A 128 -8.78 -14.74 7.07
C ASP A 128 -8.57 -13.49 7.98
N CYS A 129 -7.63 -13.53 8.94
CA CYS A 129 -7.50 -12.56 10.03
C CYS A 129 -6.97 -11.16 9.63
N VAL A 130 -6.57 -10.95 8.37
CA VAL A 130 -6.02 -9.67 7.88
C VAL A 130 -7.03 -8.94 6.98
N GLY A 131 -8.01 -9.67 6.45
CA GLY A 131 -8.98 -9.17 5.49
C GLY A 131 -9.78 -7.96 5.98
N GLU A 132 -10.53 -8.15 7.08
CA GLU A 132 -11.36 -7.10 7.69
C GLU A 132 -10.54 -5.86 8.06
N LYS A 133 -9.29 -6.07 8.51
CA LYS A 133 -8.38 -4.96 8.86
C LYS A 133 -8.01 -4.15 7.63
N PHE A 134 -7.66 -4.80 6.52
CA PHE A 134 -7.31 -4.09 5.29
C PHE A 134 -8.51 -3.39 4.67
N GLU A 135 -9.68 -4.02 4.68
CA GLU A 135 -10.93 -3.40 4.22
C GLU A 135 -11.28 -2.15 5.05
N PHE A 136 -11.04 -2.18 6.37
CA PHE A 136 -11.23 -1.04 7.25
C PHE A 136 -10.20 0.09 7.05
N LEU A 137 -8.93 -0.26 6.82
CA LEU A 137 -7.84 0.70 6.65
C LEU A 137 -7.85 1.37 5.28
N ALA A 138 -8.27 0.64 4.24
CA ALA A 138 -8.17 1.10 2.86
C ALA A 138 -8.83 2.45 2.55
N PRO A 139 -10.10 2.72 2.92
CA PRO A 139 -10.71 4.02 2.66
C PRO A 139 -10.00 5.17 3.39
N LYS A 140 -9.39 4.90 4.56
CA LYS A 140 -8.65 5.91 5.34
C LYS A 140 -7.31 6.25 4.71
N PHE A 141 -6.54 5.22 4.35
CA PHE A 141 -5.30 5.43 3.60
C PHE A 141 -5.57 6.09 2.26
N TYR A 142 -6.60 5.68 1.54
CA TYR A 142 -6.91 6.26 0.24
C TYR A 142 -7.23 7.76 0.37
N ALA A 143 -8.14 8.15 1.28
CA ALA A 143 -8.49 9.56 1.48
C ALA A 143 -7.27 10.41 1.87
N PHE A 144 -6.45 9.92 2.81
CA PHE A 144 -5.21 10.57 3.21
C PHE A 144 -4.23 10.74 2.05
N LEU A 145 -3.99 9.68 1.26
CA LEU A 145 -3.04 9.72 0.16
C LEU A 145 -3.55 10.53 -1.04
N GLU A 146 -4.87 10.56 -1.25
CA GLU A 146 -5.49 11.42 -2.25
C GLU A 146 -5.27 12.90 -1.91
N GLU A 147 -5.49 13.30 -0.65
CA GLU A 147 -5.24 14.67 -0.19
C GLU A 147 -3.77 15.10 -0.39
N PHE A 148 -2.81 14.21 -0.12
CA PHE A 148 -1.39 14.53 -0.22
C PHE A 148 -0.83 14.58 -1.65
N PHE A 149 -1.40 13.83 -2.59
CA PHE A 149 -0.80 13.62 -3.91
C PHE A 149 -1.67 14.09 -5.09
N ILE A 150 -2.96 14.31 -4.87
CA ILE A 150 -3.94 14.71 -5.90
C ILE A 150 -4.61 16.04 -5.51
N GLY A 151 -4.75 16.30 -4.21
CA GLY A 151 -5.25 17.57 -3.64
C GLY A 151 -4.40 18.79 -3.99
#